data_AF-A0A7J7LRM1-F1
#
_entry.id   AF-A0A7J7LRM1-F1
#
_cell.length_a   1.000
_cell.length_b   1.000
_cell.length_c   1.000
_cell.angle_alpha   90.00
_cell.angle_beta   90.00
_cell.angle_gamma   90.00
#
_symmetry.space_group_name_H-M   'P 1'
#
loop_
_entity.id
_entity.type
_entity.pdbx_description
1 polymer ?
#
loop_
_entity_poly.entity_id
_entity_poly.type
_entity_poly.pdbx_seq_one_letter_code
_entity_poly.pdbx_strand_id
1 'polypeptide(L)'
;MEITHVVIAADTISSGQSLIGSQTLVSKDGNFELGFFTPDGNLVVLDKAETQVSSTNLSSNSKWLISSQVVLGDDGNLVLRNGLNESNVIWQSFNHPADTWLPGGKLRFEKKTNKSQLLHGETQKILPMESFLYRLIKTEQETQQWNVFWIQPRQQCNRKYASPSGWNDLNMLEVGNGGMSTKEYRSHFSIWAIFKSPLILGCDVRSMDKDTFTLLSNKEVIVVNQDKLGIQGKKVKKTGDLEVWAGPLSGNRVALILRNRGSSEASISTKFCDLGL
;
A
#
# COMPACT_ATOMS: atom_id res chain seq x y z
N MET A 1 3.34 -9.61 49.74
CA MET A 1 4.49 -9.45 48.82
C MET A 1 3.88 -9.23 47.45
N GLU A 2 3.69 -7.96 47.07
CA GLU A 2 3.12 -7.58 45.77
C GLU A 2 4.18 -7.85 44.71
N ILE A 3 3.94 -8.82 43.84
CA ILE A 3 4.79 -9.04 42.66
C ILE A 3 4.38 -7.97 41.65
N THR A 4 5.09 -6.85 41.65
CA THR A 4 5.01 -5.85 40.58
C THR A 4 5.61 -6.48 39.33
N HIS A 5 4.76 -6.96 38.42
CA HIS A 5 5.18 -7.33 37.08
C HIS A 5 5.65 -6.06 36.37
N VAL A 6 6.96 -5.86 36.29
CA VAL A 6 7.55 -4.79 35.49
C VAL A 6 7.24 -5.08 34.02
N VAL A 7 6.27 -4.35 33.46
CA VAL A 7 5.97 -4.38 32.03
C VAL A 7 7.06 -3.58 31.32
N ILE A 8 7.90 -4.26 30.55
CA ILE A 8 8.89 -3.60 29.69
C ILE A 8 8.17 -3.31 28.37
N ALA A 9 7.75 -2.06 28.19
CA ALA A 9 7.22 -1.58 26.93
C ALA A 9 8.36 -1.07 26.04
N ALA A 10 8.43 -1.60 24.82
CA ALA A 10 9.29 -1.07 23.75
C ALA A 10 8.42 -0.38 22.68
N ASP A 11 8.99 0.46 21.83
CA ASP A 11 8.26 1.03 20.68
C ASP A 11 8.51 0.25 19.38
N THR A 12 9.43 -0.71 19.42
CA THR A 12 9.93 -1.45 18.26
C THR A 12 10.14 -2.92 18.60
N ILE A 13 9.73 -3.81 17.70
CA ILE A 13 10.13 -5.23 17.68
C ILE A 13 10.98 -5.46 16.43
N SER A 14 12.16 -6.04 16.60
CA SER A 14 13.03 -6.41 15.48
C SER A 14 12.64 -7.77 14.92
N SER A 15 13.07 -8.06 13.70
CA SER A 15 12.85 -9.38 13.13
C SER A 15 13.41 -10.50 14.02
N GLY A 16 12.65 -11.60 14.12
CA GLY A 16 12.96 -12.75 14.97
C GLY A 16 12.67 -12.53 16.46
N GLN A 17 12.36 -11.31 16.88
CA GLN A 17 11.91 -11.05 18.25
C GLN A 17 10.43 -11.36 18.41
N SER A 18 10.04 -11.60 19.65
CA SER A 18 8.68 -11.99 20.00
C SER A 18 8.17 -11.27 21.23
N LEU A 19 6.87 -10.96 21.26
CA LEU A 19 6.18 -10.58 22.50
C LEU A 19 5.47 -11.82 23.06
N ILE A 20 5.62 -12.01 24.37
CA ILE A 20 5.02 -13.11 25.13
C ILE A 20 4.40 -12.59 26.42
N GLY A 21 3.33 -13.26 26.87
CA GLY A 21 2.69 -12.96 28.15
C GLY A 21 2.26 -11.49 28.26
N SER A 22 2.70 -10.80 29.32
CA SER A 22 2.35 -9.41 29.60
C SER A 22 3.26 -8.37 28.91
N GLN A 23 4.06 -8.77 27.93
CA GLN A 23 4.88 -7.84 27.17
C GLN A 23 4.03 -7.04 26.18
N THR A 24 4.35 -5.76 26.04
CA THR A 24 3.62 -4.84 25.15
C THR A 24 4.57 -3.97 24.33
N LEU A 25 4.03 -3.41 23.25
CA LEU A 25 4.66 -2.32 22.51
C LEU A 25 3.85 -1.05 22.69
N VAL A 26 4.49 0.02 23.14
CA VAL A 26 3.87 1.34 23.25
C VAL A 26 4.40 2.20 22.12
N SER A 27 3.50 2.73 21.29
CA SER A 27 3.85 3.69 20.25
C SER A 27 4.70 4.84 20.82
N LYS A 28 5.60 5.41 20.01
CA LYS A 28 6.55 6.46 20.43
C LYS A 28 5.90 7.66 21.15
N ASP A 29 4.69 8.03 20.75
CA ASP A 29 3.93 9.14 21.34
C ASP A 29 3.02 8.72 22.52
N GLY A 30 3.01 7.43 22.87
CA GLY A 30 2.21 6.87 23.97
C GLY A 30 0.71 6.83 23.69
N ASN A 31 0.28 6.90 22.43
CA ASN A 31 -1.13 6.99 22.05
C ASN A 31 -1.79 5.63 21.86
N PHE A 32 -0.99 4.61 21.59
CA PHE A 32 -1.40 3.25 21.32
C PHE A 32 -0.47 2.25 22.01
N GLU A 33 -1.06 1.16 22.48
CA GLU A 33 -0.35 0.02 23.06
C GLU A 33 -0.83 -1.28 22.43
N LEU A 34 0.10 -2.12 22.00
CA LEU A 34 -0.12 -3.42 21.38
C LEU A 34 0.36 -4.53 22.33
N GLY A 35 -0.47 -5.54 22.59
CA GLY A 35 -0.08 -6.64 23.45
C GLY A 35 -1.21 -7.63 23.74
N PHE A 36 -0.97 -8.50 24.71
CA PHE A 36 -1.95 -9.45 25.24
C PHE A 36 -2.51 -8.90 26.57
N PHE A 37 -3.63 -8.17 26.51
CA PHE A 37 -4.21 -7.49 27.69
C PHE A 37 -5.26 -8.33 28.42
N THR A 38 -5.93 -9.22 27.68
CA THR A 38 -6.96 -10.11 28.20
C THR A 38 -6.43 -11.56 28.21
N PRO A 39 -6.84 -12.39 29.17
CA PRO A 39 -6.40 -13.79 29.26
C PRO A 39 -7.01 -14.67 28.16
N ASP A 40 -7.53 -14.09 27.08
CA ASP A 40 -8.19 -14.75 25.95
C ASP A 40 -7.22 -15.08 24.80
N GLY A 41 -5.94 -14.69 24.93
CA GLY A 41 -4.87 -14.99 23.97
C GLY A 41 -4.94 -14.19 22.67
N ASN A 42 -5.83 -13.18 22.61
CA ASN A 42 -5.92 -12.28 21.47
C ASN A 42 -4.83 -11.22 21.51
N LEU A 43 -4.32 -10.89 20.32
CA LEU A 43 -3.47 -9.72 20.15
C LEU A 43 -4.37 -8.50 19.97
N VAL A 44 -4.18 -7.48 20.80
CA VAL A 44 -5.08 -6.34 20.91
C VAL A 44 -4.28 -5.04 20.81
N VAL A 45 -4.88 -4.02 20.18
CA VAL A 45 -4.40 -2.64 20.22
C VAL A 45 -5.36 -1.82 21.07
N LEU A 46 -4.84 -1.19 22.11
CA LEU A 46 -5.56 -0.22 22.93
C LEU A 46 -5.13 1.20 22.57
N ASP A 47 -6.04 2.16 22.73
CA ASP A 47 -5.70 3.58 22.73
C ASP A 47 -5.26 4.05 24.13
N LYS A 48 -4.88 5.33 24.24
CA LYS A 48 -4.47 5.96 25.49
C LYS A 48 -5.53 5.95 26.60
N ALA A 49 -6.81 5.78 26.25
CA ALA A 49 -7.91 5.66 27.19
C ALA A 49 -8.21 4.18 27.53
N GLU A 50 -7.30 3.26 27.18
CA GLU A 50 -7.45 1.80 27.34
C GLU A 50 -8.65 1.23 26.58
N THR A 51 -9.12 1.93 25.54
CA THR A 51 -10.22 1.45 24.70
C THR A 51 -9.67 0.59 23.58
N GLN A 52 -10.29 -0.57 23.35
CA GLN A 52 -9.90 -1.48 22.27
C GLN A 52 -10.16 -0.86 20.89
N VAL A 53 -9.09 -0.63 20.15
CA VAL A 53 -9.11 -0.14 18.76
C VAL A 53 -9.23 -1.31 17.78
N SER A 54 -8.46 -2.38 18.00
CA SER A 54 -8.48 -3.57 17.16
C SER A 54 -8.09 -4.84 17.93
N SER A 55 -8.50 -6.01 17.41
CA SER A 55 -8.18 -7.32 17.98
C SER A 55 -8.19 -8.38 16.89
N THR A 56 -7.42 -9.45 17.08
CA THR A 56 -7.46 -10.65 16.23
C THR A 56 -8.79 -11.39 16.24
N ASN A 57 -9.65 -11.16 17.25
CA ASN A 57 -10.99 -11.75 17.39
C ASN A 57 -11.00 -13.28 17.21
N LEU A 58 -9.98 -13.97 17.73
CA LEU A 58 -9.90 -15.42 17.67
C LEU A 58 -10.89 -16.04 18.66
N SER A 59 -11.52 -17.15 18.26
CA SER A 59 -12.39 -17.89 19.16
C SER A 59 -11.56 -18.49 20.30
N SER A 60 -11.95 -18.18 21.54
CA SER A 60 -11.23 -18.53 22.75
C SER A 60 -11.17 -20.05 22.95
N ASN A 61 -10.07 -20.68 22.52
CA ASN A 61 -9.75 -22.07 22.86
C ASN A 61 -8.78 -22.07 24.04
N SER A 62 -9.17 -22.72 25.14
CA SER A 62 -8.47 -22.71 26.42
C SER A 62 -7.01 -23.18 26.36
N LYS A 63 -6.62 -23.96 25.33
CA LYS A 63 -5.23 -24.39 25.10
C LYS A 63 -4.29 -23.29 24.60
N TRP A 64 -4.80 -22.21 24.01
CA TRP A 64 -3.98 -21.17 23.37
C TRP A 64 -3.62 -20.03 24.33
N LEU A 65 -4.45 -19.82 25.35
CA LEU A 65 -4.47 -18.66 26.27
C LEU A 65 -3.15 -18.37 26.99
N ILE A 66 -2.37 -19.40 27.30
CA ILE A 66 -1.21 -19.32 28.21
C ILE A 66 0.14 -19.39 27.48
N SER A 67 0.13 -19.61 26.16
CA SER A 67 1.35 -19.78 25.37
C SER A 67 1.34 -18.98 24.06
N SER A 68 0.41 -18.05 23.88
CA SER A 68 0.41 -17.18 22.69
C SER A 68 1.70 -16.38 22.61
N GLN A 69 2.31 -16.39 21.42
CA GLN A 69 3.48 -15.60 21.07
C GLN A 69 3.18 -14.87 19.76
N VAL A 70 3.48 -13.57 19.70
CA VAL A 70 3.51 -12.82 18.44
C VAL A 70 4.96 -12.59 18.02
N VAL A 71 5.28 -12.87 16.76
CA VAL A 71 6.64 -12.79 16.19
C VAL A 71 6.60 -11.98 14.90
N LEU A 72 7.58 -11.10 14.71
CA LEU A 72 7.81 -10.44 13.43
C LEU A 72 8.87 -11.24 12.64
N GLY A 73 8.49 -11.75 11.48
CA GLY A 73 9.41 -12.46 10.57
C GLY A 73 10.29 -11.52 9.76
N ASP A 74 11.39 -12.05 9.19
CA ASP A 74 12.32 -11.31 8.32
C ASP A 74 11.65 -10.82 7.03
N ASP A 75 10.54 -11.45 6.65
CA ASP A 75 9.69 -11.08 5.53
C ASP A 75 8.70 -9.93 5.87
N GLY A 76 8.67 -9.49 7.14
CA GLY A 76 7.72 -8.49 7.62
C GLY A 76 6.34 -9.06 7.97
N ASN A 77 6.17 -10.38 7.97
CA ASN A 77 4.92 -11.02 8.40
C ASN A 77 4.84 -11.02 9.94
N LEU A 78 3.74 -10.51 10.48
CA LEU A 78 3.47 -10.55 11.91
C LEU A 78 2.61 -11.78 12.20
N VAL A 79 3.16 -12.72 12.95
CA VAL A 79 2.56 -14.05 13.15
C VAL A 79 2.23 -14.26 14.62
N LEU A 80 0.95 -14.54 14.90
CA LEU A 80 0.50 -15.03 16.18
C LEU A 80 0.46 -16.56 16.14
N ARG A 81 1.24 -17.20 16.99
CA ARG A 81 1.45 -18.65 17.03
C ARG A 81 1.44 -19.19 18.46
N ASN A 82 1.35 -20.50 18.57
CA ASN A 82 1.47 -21.18 19.85
C ASN A 82 2.96 -21.33 20.24
N GLY A 83 3.36 -20.82 21.40
CA GLY A 83 4.72 -20.88 21.91
C GLY A 83 5.17 -22.27 22.37
N LEU A 84 4.27 -23.22 22.59
CA LEU A 84 4.60 -24.63 22.84
C LEU A 84 4.75 -25.43 21.54
N ASN A 85 4.22 -24.93 20.43
CA ASN A 85 4.36 -25.54 19.10
C ASN A 85 4.41 -24.44 18.03
N GLU A 86 5.63 -23.98 17.74
CA GLU A 86 5.91 -22.87 16.84
C GLU A 86 5.38 -23.06 15.41
N SER A 87 5.17 -24.31 14.98
CA SER A 87 4.60 -24.63 13.67
C SER A 87 3.09 -24.33 13.58
N ASN A 88 2.42 -24.18 14.72
CA ASN A 88 0.99 -23.90 14.80
C ASN A 88 0.73 -22.39 14.75
N VAL A 89 0.56 -21.89 13.52
CA VAL A 89 0.17 -20.50 13.24
C VAL A 89 -1.33 -20.33 13.43
N ILE A 90 -1.70 -19.45 14.37
CA ILE A 90 -3.09 -19.18 14.74
C ILE A 90 -3.63 -18.00 13.92
N TRP A 91 -2.80 -16.98 13.70
CA TRP A 91 -3.11 -15.82 12.88
C TRP A 91 -1.83 -15.24 12.25
N GLN A 92 -1.94 -14.58 11.10
CA GLN A 92 -0.80 -13.87 10.49
C GLN A 92 -1.26 -12.66 9.67
N SER A 93 -0.49 -11.57 9.69
CA SER A 93 -0.84 -10.33 8.99
C SER A 93 -0.91 -10.49 7.48
N PHE A 94 -0.14 -11.41 6.89
CA PHE A 94 -0.16 -11.66 5.44
C PHE A 94 -1.46 -12.27 4.90
N ASN A 95 -2.34 -12.74 5.79
CA ASN A 95 -3.70 -13.14 5.44
C ASN A 95 -4.71 -11.97 5.57
N HIS A 96 -4.26 -10.81 6.06
CA HIS A 96 -5.06 -9.62 6.30
C HIS A 96 -4.31 -8.40 5.74
N PRO A 97 -4.09 -8.35 4.41
CA PRO A 97 -3.29 -7.29 3.81
C PRO A 97 -3.92 -5.91 4.06
N ALA A 98 -3.13 -5.01 4.61
CA ALA A 98 -3.47 -3.59 4.79
C ALA A 98 -3.03 -2.78 3.55
N ASP A 99 -2.82 -1.47 3.70
CA ASP A 99 -2.46 -0.53 2.64
C ASP A 99 -1.15 -0.86 1.89
N THR A 100 -0.31 -1.74 2.45
CA THR A 100 1.00 -2.11 1.90
C THR A 100 1.07 -3.62 1.67
N TRP A 101 1.28 -4.03 0.42
CA TRP A 101 1.53 -5.44 0.07
C TRP A 101 3.02 -5.77 0.16
N LEU A 102 3.38 -6.67 1.07
CA LEU A 102 4.75 -7.16 1.24
C LEU A 102 4.97 -8.48 0.47
N PRO A 103 6.18 -8.73 -0.06
CA PRO A 103 6.51 -10.02 -0.70
C PRO A 103 6.19 -11.20 0.22
N GLY A 104 5.36 -12.13 -0.26
CA GLY A 104 4.84 -13.27 0.54
C GLY A 104 3.40 -13.07 1.05
N GLY A 105 2.87 -11.84 0.99
CA GLY A 105 1.47 -11.52 1.28
C GLY A 105 0.52 -12.26 0.34
N LYS A 106 -0.53 -12.87 0.88
CA LYS A 106 -1.46 -13.69 0.09
C LYS A 106 -2.64 -12.84 -0.36
N LEU A 107 -2.85 -12.76 -1.67
CA LEU A 107 -4.11 -12.30 -2.25
C LEU A 107 -4.97 -13.54 -2.53
N ARG A 108 -5.99 -13.77 -1.73
CA ARG A 108 -6.86 -14.95 -1.84
C ARG A 108 -8.29 -14.58 -2.21
N PHE A 109 -8.83 -15.32 -3.18
CA PHE A 109 -10.27 -15.41 -3.43
C PHE A 109 -10.80 -16.74 -2.90
N GLU A 110 -11.66 -16.72 -1.89
CA GLU A 110 -12.22 -17.94 -1.31
C GLU A 110 -13.58 -18.29 -1.92
N LYS A 111 -13.58 -19.26 -2.84
CA LYS A 111 -14.77 -19.68 -3.61
C LYS A 111 -15.93 -20.22 -2.76
N LYS A 112 -15.66 -20.80 -1.58
CA LYS A 112 -16.70 -21.40 -0.72
C LYS A 112 -17.50 -20.38 0.07
N THR A 113 -16.86 -19.27 0.45
CA THR A 113 -17.46 -18.20 1.26
C THR A 113 -17.79 -16.96 0.42
N ASN A 114 -17.39 -16.96 -0.86
CA ASN A 114 -17.45 -15.82 -1.78
C ASN A 114 -16.81 -14.55 -1.19
N LYS A 115 -15.74 -14.73 -0.39
CA LYS A 115 -14.98 -13.63 0.21
C LYS A 115 -13.68 -13.41 -0.56
N SER A 116 -13.50 -12.18 -1.01
CA SER A 116 -12.23 -11.68 -1.54
C SER A 116 -11.47 -11.00 -0.41
N GLN A 117 -10.18 -11.29 -0.28
CA GLN A 117 -9.29 -10.41 0.50
C GLN A 117 -9.04 -9.15 -0.34
N LEU A 118 -9.58 -8.03 0.12
CA LEU A 118 -9.39 -6.71 -0.48
C LEU A 118 -8.29 -5.96 0.28
N LEU A 119 -7.44 -5.23 -0.44
CA LEU A 119 -6.58 -4.23 0.16
C LEU A 119 -7.48 -3.12 0.72
N HIS A 120 -7.51 -2.97 2.04
CA HIS A 120 -8.20 -1.87 2.70
C HIS A 120 -7.17 -0.77 2.90
N GLY A 121 -7.37 0.39 2.28
CA GLY A 121 -6.58 1.59 2.54
C GLY A 121 -7.29 2.48 3.56
N GLU A 122 -6.69 2.73 4.73
CA GLU A 122 -7.23 3.73 5.67
C GLU A 122 -6.87 5.15 5.21
N THR A 123 -7.89 5.97 4.92
CA THR A 123 -7.73 7.42 4.81
C THR A 123 -7.59 8.01 6.21
N GLN A 124 -6.41 8.51 6.57
CA GLN A 124 -6.24 9.28 7.80
C GLN A 124 -7.21 10.48 7.87
N LYS A 125 -7.80 10.62 9.05
CA LYS A 125 -8.88 11.53 9.43
C LYS A 125 -8.38 12.99 9.55
N ILE A 126 -8.88 13.88 8.69
CA ILE A 126 -8.98 15.33 8.94
C ILE A 126 -10.43 15.74 8.55
N LEU A 127 -11.17 16.31 9.51
CA LEU A 127 -12.59 16.74 9.42
C LEU A 127 -12.81 17.95 8.48
N PRO A 128 -14.05 18.33 8.06
CA PRO A 128 -15.32 17.59 7.98
C PRO A 128 -15.91 17.50 6.53
N MET A 129 -16.97 16.69 6.41
CA MET A 129 -18.01 16.53 5.35
C MET A 129 -18.19 17.71 4.36
N GLU A 130 -18.54 17.54 3.08
CA GLU A 130 -19.62 16.73 2.48
C GLU A 130 -19.20 16.17 1.11
N SER A 131 -19.20 14.85 0.88
CA SER A 131 -20.36 14.16 0.27
C SER A 131 -20.02 12.66 0.24
N PHE A 132 -20.41 11.98 1.31
CA PHE A 132 -20.48 10.53 1.35
C PHE A 132 -21.45 10.02 0.25
N LEU A 133 -21.13 8.88 -0.33
CA LEU A 133 -22.09 7.88 -0.79
C LEU A 133 -23.02 8.15 -1.99
N TYR A 134 -22.98 9.31 -2.67
CA TYR A 134 -23.81 9.44 -3.88
C TYR A 134 -23.12 8.84 -5.11
N ARG A 135 -23.39 7.54 -5.26
CA ARG A 135 -23.59 6.84 -6.55
C ARG A 135 -22.44 5.96 -7.04
N LEU A 136 -22.14 4.97 -6.20
CA LEU A 136 -21.58 3.66 -6.56
C LEU A 136 -22.50 2.81 -7.48
N ILE A 137 -23.57 3.37 -8.06
CA ILE A 137 -24.39 2.75 -9.11
C ILE A 137 -24.90 3.86 -10.06
N LYS A 138 -24.19 4.13 -11.16
CA LYS A 138 -24.80 4.53 -12.44
C LYS A 138 -23.86 4.19 -13.59
N THR A 139 -24.24 3.12 -14.30
CA THR A 139 -24.06 2.83 -15.73
C THR A 139 -22.65 2.92 -16.32
N GLU A 140 -22.18 1.74 -16.72
CA GLU A 140 -21.03 1.40 -17.56
C GLU A 140 -20.83 2.37 -18.74
N GLN A 141 -19.66 3.01 -18.78
CA GLN A 141 -18.75 3.18 -19.94
C GLN A 141 -17.90 4.47 -19.87
N GLU A 142 -18.25 5.48 -19.06
CA GLU A 142 -17.52 6.78 -19.02
C GLU A 142 -16.73 7.06 -17.71
N THR A 143 -16.73 6.16 -16.73
CA THR A 143 -16.28 6.47 -15.34
C THR A 143 -14.89 5.97 -14.92
N GLN A 144 -14.25 5.05 -15.66
CA GLN A 144 -12.93 4.53 -15.24
C GLN A 144 -11.78 5.54 -15.43
N GLN A 145 -11.90 6.42 -16.41
CA GLN A 145 -10.92 7.47 -16.71
C GLN A 145 -10.68 8.42 -15.52
N TRP A 146 -11.69 8.65 -14.67
CA TRP A 146 -11.64 9.69 -13.64
C TRP A 146 -11.06 9.20 -12.30
N ASN A 147 -11.36 7.99 -11.85
CA ASN A 147 -11.00 7.53 -10.48
C ASN A 147 -9.49 7.33 -10.27
N VAL A 148 -8.80 6.83 -11.29
CA VAL A 148 -7.38 6.49 -11.24
C VAL A 148 -6.49 7.73 -11.15
N PHE A 149 -6.87 8.82 -11.82
CA PHE A 149 -6.07 10.05 -11.85
C PHE A 149 -6.20 10.93 -10.59
N TRP A 150 -7.20 10.72 -9.75
CA TRP A 150 -7.36 11.47 -8.48
C TRP A 150 -6.36 11.07 -7.38
N ILE A 151 -5.71 9.91 -7.50
CA ILE A 151 -4.71 9.44 -6.52
C ILE A 151 -3.40 10.22 -6.68
N GLN A 152 -3.07 10.63 -7.91
CA GLN A 152 -1.78 11.25 -8.25
C GLN A 152 -1.47 12.55 -7.48
N PRO A 153 -2.40 13.52 -7.35
CA PRO A 153 -2.13 14.74 -6.60
C PRO A 153 -1.88 14.47 -5.11
N ARG A 154 -2.55 13.46 -4.53
CA ARG A 154 -2.40 13.10 -3.10
C ARG A 154 -1.02 12.48 -2.83
N GLN A 155 -0.56 11.58 -3.70
CA GLN A 155 0.74 10.92 -3.53
C GLN A 155 1.95 11.81 -3.86
N GLN A 156 1.75 12.95 -4.52
CA GLN A 156 2.84 13.90 -4.75
C GLN A 156 3.40 14.47 -3.42
N CYS A 157 2.54 14.74 -2.44
CA CYS A 157 2.95 15.22 -1.12
C CYS A 157 3.71 14.16 -0.31
N ASN A 158 3.45 12.88 -0.60
CA ASN A 158 4.05 11.73 0.09
C ASN A 158 5.38 11.28 -0.53
N ARG A 159 5.85 11.92 -1.61
CA ARG A 159 7.12 11.60 -2.27
C ARG A 159 8.30 11.50 -1.29
N LYS A 160 8.34 12.35 -0.27
CA LYS A 160 9.40 12.39 0.75
C LYS A 160 9.52 11.10 1.58
N TYR A 161 8.48 10.28 1.59
CA TYR A 161 8.42 9.01 2.31
C TYR A 161 8.71 7.80 1.40
N ALA A 162 8.66 7.98 0.08
CA ALA A 162 8.98 6.91 -0.87
C ALA A 162 10.50 6.73 -1.01
N SER A 163 10.94 5.48 -0.90
CA SER A 163 12.34 5.07 -0.99
C SER A 163 12.45 3.58 -1.30
N PRO A 164 13.66 3.04 -1.56
CA PRO A 164 13.85 1.60 -1.70
C PRO A 164 13.32 0.70 -0.57
N SER A 165 13.07 1.26 0.63
CA SER A 165 12.49 0.53 1.76
C SER A 165 10.97 0.66 1.88
N GLY A 166 10.30 1.42 1.01
CA GLY A 166 8.85 1.61 1.06
C GLY A 166 8.34 2.56 -0.04
N TRP A 167 7.30 2.17 -0.74
CA TRP A 167 6.80 2.87 -1.93
C TRP A 167 5.38 3.40 -1.73
N ASN A 168 5.07 4.55 -2.33
CA ASN A 168 3.70 5.00 -2.44
C ASN A 168 2.96 4.13 -3.46
N ASP A 169 1.87 3.50 -3.03
CA ASP A 169 1.02 2.70 -3.90
C ASP A 169 -0.08 3.57 -4.55
N LEU A 170 -0.12 3.55 -5.89
CA LEU A 170 -1.15 4.22 -6.67
C LEU A 170 -2.36 3.31 -6.97
N ASN A 171 -2.41 2.11 -6.40
CA ASN A 171 -3.33 1.02 -6.73
C ASN A 171 -2.92 0.30 -8.04
N MET A 172 -3.67 -0.75 -8.40
CA MET A 172 -3.41 -1.61 -9.56
C MET A 172 -3.44 -0.84 -10.89
N LEU A 173 -2.79 -1.43 -11.90
CA LEU A 173 -2.86 -0.99 -13.28
C LEU A 173 -4.17 -1.43 -13.93
N GLU A 174 -4.94 -0.48 -14.42
CA GLU A 174 -6.21 -0.73 -15.15
C GLU A 174 -5.99 -1.04 -16.64
N VAL A 175 -4.72 -1.13 -17.08
CA VAL A 175 -4.34 -1.35 -18.47
C VAL A 175 -4.92 -2.66 -18.99
N GLY A 176 -5.86 -2.56 -19.93
CA GLY A 176 -6.53 -3.71 -20.55
C GLY A 176 -7.92 -4.04 -20.00
N ASN A 177 -8.45 -3.28 -19.03
CA ASN A 177 -9.78 -3.52 -18.44
C ASN A 177 -10.95 -2.92 -19.23
N GLY A 178 -10.67 -2.19 -20.31
CA GLY A 178 -11.65 -1.38 -21.04
C GLY A 178 -11.81 0.02 -20.43
N GLY A 179 -12.71 0.84 -20.99
CA GLY A 179 -13.04 2.16 -20.43
C GLY A 179 -11.97 3.26 -20.59
N MET A 180 -10.82 2.96 -21.21
CA MET A 180 -9.78 3.91 -21.58
C MET A 180 -9.21 3.59 -22.97
N SER A 181 -8.81 4.63 -23.70
CA SER A 181 -8.05 4.56 -24.94
C SER A 181 -6.60 4.13 -24.69
N THR A 182 -5.92 3.66 -25.74
CA THR A 182 -4.49 3.30 -25.68
C THR A 182 -3.61 4.48 -25.24
N LYS A 183 -3.95 5.72 -25.61
CA LYS A 183 -3.22 6.92 -25.18
C LYS A 183 -3.36 7.16 -23.68
N GLU A 184 -4.54 6.91 -23.12
CA GLU A 184 -4.79 7.04 -21.69
C GLU A 184 -4.10 5.96 -20.88
N TYR A 185 -4.13 4.71 -21.33
CA TYR A 185 -3.36 3.64 -20.71
C TYR A 185 -1.86 3.93 -20.73
N ARG A 186 -1.32 4.46 -21.84
CA ARG A 186 0.08 4.86 -21.91
C ARG A 186 0.40 5.95 -20.88
N SER A 187 -0.49 6.93 -20.74
CA SER A 187 -0.37 7.99 -19.74
C SER A 187 -0.41 7.45 -18.31
N HIS A 188 -1.36 6.57 -18.01
CA HIS A 188 -1.50 5.89 -16.71
C HIS A 188 -0.25 5.07 -16.36
N PHE A 189 0.18 4.16 -17.24
CA PHE A 189 1.36 3.32 -16.99
C PHE A 189 2.64 4.15 -16.81
N SER A 190 2.80 5.21 -17.60
CA SER A 190 3.96 6.12 -17.48
C SER A 190 4.01 6.83 -16.13
N ILE A 191 2.85 7.27 -15.61
CA ILE A 191 2.82 7.93 -14.29
C ILE A 191 3.11 6.92 -13.17
N TRP A 192 2.56 5.71 -13.23
CA TRP A 192 2.89 4.66 -12.26
C TRP A 192 4.38 4.37 -12.24
N ALA A 193 4.99 4.31 -13.43
CA ALA A 193 6.42 4.09 -13.57
C ALA A 193 7.25 5.21 -12.94
N ILE A 194 6.97 6.48 -13.26
CA ILE A 194 7.74 7.60 -12.70
C ILE A 194 7.51 7.76 -11.20
N PHE A 195 6.36 7.33 -10.67
CA PHE A 195 6.07 7.36 -9.24
C PHE A 195 6.77 6.29 -8.43
N LYS A 196 7.36 5.26 -9.08
CA LYS A 196 7.87 4.05 -8.42
C LYS A 196 6.77 3.28 -7.69
N SER A 197 5.53 3.42 -8.15
CA SER A 197 4.42 2.60 -7.64
C SER A 197 4.67 1.14 -7.98
N PRO A 198 4.23 0.18 -7.13
CA PRO A 198 4.11 -1.21 -7.54
C PRO A 198 3.36 -1.33 -8.88
N LEU A 199 3.90 -2.12 -9.80
CA LEU A 199 3.29 -2.37 -11.11
C LEU A 199 2.49 -3.67 -11.08
N ILE A 200 1.36 -3.65 -10.38
CA ILE A 200 0.46 -4.81 -10.22
C ILE A 200 -0.57 -4.78 -11.35
N LEU A 201 -0.65 -5.83 -12.15
CA LEU A 201 -1.63 -5.94 -13.24
C LEU A 201 -3.03 -6.18 -12.67
N GLY A 202 -3.99 -5.33 -13.04
CA GLY A 202 -5.40 -5.46 -12.66
C GLY A 202 -6.28 -6.12 -13.72
N CYS A 203 -5.71 -6.60 -14.84
CA CYS A 203 -6.46 -7.13 -15.99
C CYS A 203 -6.39 -8.65 -16.13
N ASP A 204 -7.30 -9.22 -16.94
CA ASP A 204 -7.29 -10.65 -17.24
C ASP A 204 -6.18 -10.98 -18.25
N VAL A 205 -5.06 -11.47 -17.72
CA VAL A 205 -3.87 -11.84 -18.50
C VAL A 205 -4.10 -12.98 -19.49
N ARG A 206 -5.20 -13.75 -19.36
CA ARG A 206 -5.53 -14.86 -20.27
C ARG A 206 -6.18 -14.38 -21.56
N SER A 207 -6.75 -13.18 -21.55
CA SER A 207 -7.48 -12.57 -22.67
C SER A 207 -6.91 -11.20 -23.06
N MET A 208 -5.64 -10.95 -22.73
CA MET A 208 -4.95 -9.70 -23.03
C MET A 208 -4.71 -9.55 -24.54
N ASP A 209 -5.10 -8.42 -25.12
CA ASP A 209 -4.79 -8.11 -26.51
C ASP A 209 -3.32 -7.72 -26.73
N LYS A 210 -2.90 -7.67 -27.99
CA LYS A 210 -1.51 -7.40 -28.38
C LYS A 210 -1.03 -6.01 -27.97
N ASP A 211 -1.91 -5.01 -28.00
CA ASP A 211 -1.55 -3.62 -27.70
C ASP A 211 -1.34 -3.42 -26.20
N THR A 212 -2.24 -4.00 -25.39
CA THR A 212 -2.16 -4.09 -23.94
C THR A 212 -0.89 -4.80 -23.52
N PHE A 213 -0.59 -5.96 -24.13
CA PHE A 213 0.66 -6.68 -23.87
C PHE A 213 1.89 -5.86 -24.24
N THR A 214 1.88 -5.21 -25.41
CA THR A 214 3.01 -4.37 -25.86
C THR A 214 3.25 -3.21 -24.91
N LEU A 215 2.18 -2.58 -24.39
CA LEU A 215 2.28 -1.50 -23.42
C LEU A 215 2.83 -1.99 -22.08
N LEU A 216 2.25 -3.06 -21.52
CA LEU A 216 2.64 -3.60 -20.22
C LEU A 216 4.03 -4.25 -20.21
N SER A 217 4.48 -4.78 -21.34
CA SER A 217 5.81 -5.39 -21.51
C SER A 217 6.90 -4.41 -21.96
N ASN A 218 6.60 -3.11 -22.00
CA ASN A 218 7.56 -2.09 -22.43
C ASN A 218 8.74 -2.00 -21.44
N LYS A 219 9.87 -2.60 -21.82
CA LYS A 219 11.08 -2.68 -20.99
C LYS A 219 11.66 -1.31 -20.64
N GLU A 220 11.55 -0.33 -21.52
CA GLU A 220 12.10 1.01 -21.25
C GLU A 220 11.33 1.72 -20.13
N VAL A 221 10.00 1.59 -20.11
CA VAL A 221 9.15 2.15 -19.04
C VAL A 221 9.34 1.37 -17.74
N ILE A 222 9.44 0.04 -17.80
CA ILE A 222 9.70 -0.80 -16.62
C ILE A 222 11.05 -0.44 -16.00
N VAL A 223 12.10 -0.23 -16.80
CA VAL A 223 13.43 0.18 -16.28
C VAL A 223 13.36 1.53 -15.59
N VAL A 224 12.51 2.46 -16.03
CA VAL A 224 12.26 3.70 -15.29
C VAL A 224 11.66 3.39 -13.92
N ASN A 225 10.64 2.54 -13.82
CA ASN A 225 10.05 2.16 -12.53
C ASN A 225 11.05 1.46 -11.60
N GLN A 226 11.83 0.52 -12.14
CA GLN A 226 12.77 -0.34 -11.41
C GLN A 226 14.17 0.28 -11.23
N ASP A 227 14.36 1.56 -11.56
CA ASP A 227 15.65 2.20 -11.41
C ASP A 227 16.12 2.21 -9.94
N LYS A 228 17.34 1.72 -9.72
CA LYS A 228 17.96 1.50 -8.39
C LYS A 228 18.06 2.75 -7.51
N LEU A 229 18.00 3.95 -8.09
CA LEU A 229 18.00 5.18 -7.30
C LEU A 229 16.73 5.30 -6.47
N GLY A 230 15.62 4.74 -6.96
CA GLY A 230 14.40 4.61 -6.18
C GLY A 230 13.77 5.93 -5.76
N ILE A 231 14.02 7.02 -6.49
CA ILE A 231 13.43 8.32 -6.19
C ILE A 231 12.17 8.49 -7.03
N GLN A 232 11.03 8.64 -6.35
CA GLN A 232 9.76 8.98 -6.96
C GLN A 232 9.84 10.33 -7.72
N GLY A 233 9.31 10.36 -8.93
CA GLY A 233 9.19 11.57 -9.75
C GLY A 233 8.22 12.59 -9.15
N LYS A 234 8.24 13.81 -9.69
CA LYS A 234 7.30 14.88 -9.32
C LYS A 234 6.84 15.64 -10.54
N LYS A 235 5.71 16.32 -10.41
CA LYS A 235 5.33 17.36 -11.36
C LYS A 235 6.28 18.55 -11.18
N VAL A 236 6.94 18.95 -12.26
CA VAL A 236 7.87 20.08 -12.26
C VAL A 236 7.23 21.33 -12.85
N LYS A 237 6.23 21.18 -13.72
CA LYS A 237 5.51 22.30 -14.33
C LYS A 237 4.06 21.92 -14.63
N LYS A 238 3.16 22.89 -14.51
CA LYS A 238 1.77 22.79 -14.95
C LYS A 238 1.33 24.10 -15.59
N THR A 239 0.67 24.03 -16.75
CA THR A 239 0.06 25.17 -17.44
C THR A 239 -1.28 24.73 -18.00
N GLY A 240 -2.38 25.11 -17.33
CA GLY A 240 -3.71 24.57 -17.63
C GLY A 240 -3.73 23.04 -17.48
N ASP A 241 -4.10 22.35 -18.56
CA ASP A 241 -4.14 20.89 -18.66
C ASP A 241 -2.80 20.24 -19.06
N LEU A 242 -1.77 21.05 -19.33
CA LEU A 242 -0.45 20.58 -19.74
C LEU A 242 0.43 20.40 -18.51
N GLU A 243 1.02 19.23 -18.38
CA GLU A 243 1.84 18.84 -17.24
C GLU A 243 3.21 18.34 -17.70
N VAL A 244 4.25 18.72 -16.96
CA VAL A 244 5.60 18.18 -17.08
C VAL A 244 5.93 17.46 -15.79
N TRP A 245 6.30 16.19 -15.90
CA TRP A 245 6.73 15.36 -14.78
C TRP A 245 8.17 14.91 -14.98
N ALA A 246 8.97 14.95 -13.92
CA ALA A 246 10.35 14.54 -13.96
C ALA A 246 10.77 13.77 -12.71
N GLY A 247 11.66 12.79 -12.88
CA GLY A 247 12.24 12.01 -11.79
C GLY A 247 13.70 11.68 -12.08
N PRO A 248 14.61 11.89 -11.10
CA PRO A 248 16.00 11.48 -11.29
C PRO A 248 16.10 9.96 -11.35
N LEU A 249 17.04 9.48 -12.16
CA LEU A 249 17.40 8.09 -12.32
C LEU A 249 18.88 7.90 -12.01
N SER A 250 19.28 6.67 -11.75
CA SER A 250 20.67 6.30 -11.56
C SER A 250 21.53 6.66 -12.78
N GLY A 251 22.79 7.02 -12.52
CA GLY A 251 23.75 7.41 -13.57
C GLY A 251 23.54 8.82 -14.11
N ASN A 252 23.05 9.76 -13.29
CA ASN A 252 22.81 11.15 -13.65
C ASN A 252 21.84 11.32 -14.85
N ARG A 253 20.83 10.44 -14.92
CA ARG A 253 19.78 10.47 -15.94
C ARG A 253 18.49 11.03 -15.35
N VAL A 254 17.58 11.49 -16.20
CA VAL A 254 16.26 11.97 -15.80
C VAL A 254 15.19 11.32 -16.66
N ALA A 255 14.14 10.80 -16.03
CA ALA A 255 12.90 10.42 -16.71
C ALA A 255 12.03 11.67 -16.88
N LEU A 256 11.46 11.87 -18.06
CA LEU A 256 10.60 13.00 -18.41
C LEU A 256 9.27 12.51 -19.00
N ILE A 257 8.16 13.07 -18.52
CA ILE A 257 6.83 12.87 -19.12
C ILE A 257 6.24 14.24 -19.45
N LEU A 258 5.87 14.41 -20.72
CA LEU A 258 5.07 15.54 -21.19
C LEU A 258 3.63 15.03 -21.35
N ARG A 259 2.76 15.43 -20.44
CA ARG A 259 1.39 14.92 -20.37
C ARG A 259 0.40 16.02 -20.68
N ASN A 260 -0.45 15.76 -21.67
CA ASN A 260 -1.62 16.57 -21.97
C ASN A 260 -2.86 15.92 -21.35
N ARG A 261 -3.61 16.66 -20.52
CA ARG A 261 -4.91 16.24 -19.97
C ARG A 261 -6.11 16.81 -20.75
N GLY A 262 -5.87 17.70 -21.70
CA GLY A 262 -6.90 18.34 -22.51
C GLY A 262 -7.45 17.37 -23.56
N SER A 263 -8.58 17.77 -24.16
CA SER A 263 -9.27 17.01 -25.21
C SER A 263 -8.69 17.19 -26.62
N SER A 264 -7.75 18.12 -26.80
CA SER A 264 -7.11 18.42 -28.09
C SER A 264 -5.59 18.33 -27.99
N GLU A 265 -4.92 18.07 -29.13
CA GLU A 265 -3.47 18.03 -29.20
C GLU A 265 -2.85 19.39 -28.87
N ALA A 266 -1.72 19.38 -28.15
CA ALA A 266 -1.05 20.58 -27.68
C ALA A 266 0.47 20.38 -27.62
N SER A 267 1.21 21.47 -27.84
CA SER A 267 2.66 21.49 -27.67
C SER A 267 3.03 21.74 -26.20
N ILE A 268 3.92 20.91 -25.65
CA ILE A 268 4.44 21.05 -24.29
C ILE A 268 5.95 21.20 -24.36
N SER A 269 6.49 22.24 -23.70
CA SER A 269 7.93 22.50 -23.64
C SER A 269 8.41 22.72 -22.20
N THR A 270 9.65 22.27 -21.95
CA THR A 270 10.37 22.42 -20.69
C THR A 270 11.83 22.74 -20.95
N LYS A 271 12.50 23.48 -20.07
CA LYS A 271 13.94 23.73 -20.16
C LYS A 271 14.71 22.64 -19.41
N PHE A 272 15.94 22.35 -19.84
CA PHE A 272 16.82 21.41 -19.13
C PHE A 272 17.11 21.83 -17.68
N CYS A 273 17.28 23.14 -17.45
CA CYS A 273 17.45 23.68 -16.10
C CYS A 273 16.28 23.36 -15.16
N ASP A 274 15.04 23.26 -15.67
CA ASP A 274 13.85 22.91 -14.89
C ASP A 274 13.86 21.43 -14.47
N LEU A 275 14.68 20.60 -15.13
CA LEU A 275 14.84 19.17 -14.90
C LEU A 275 16.05 18.84 -14.00
N GLY A 276 16.85 19.84 -13.64
CA GLY A 276 18.12 19.65 -12.91
C GLY A 276 19.24 19.08 -13.78
N LEU A 277 19.21 19.38 -15.08
CA LEU A 277 20.23 19.04 -16.08
C LEU A 277 21.00 20.27 -16.56
#